data_AF-F1QUU0-F1
#
_entry.id   AF-F1QUU0-F1
#
_cell.length_a   1.000
_cell.length_b   1.000
_cell.length_c   1.000
_cell.angle_alpha   90.00
_cell.angle_beta   90.00
_cell.angle_gamma   90.00
#
_symmetry.space_group_name_H-M   'P 1'
#
loop_
_entity.id
_entity.type
_entity.pdbx_description
1 polymer ?
#
loop_
_entity_poly.entity_id
_entity_poly.type
_entity_poly.pdbx_seq_one_letter_code
_entity_poly.pdbx_strand_id
1 'polypeptide(L)'
;MLCLLKFTPLFLVVAVCHGWLFGDLFEKQKELDEISLWPLPQKYQSSAVAFKLSAASFQIVHAKQSTAGPSCSLLENAFRRYFEYMFGELKRQEKSRKKAFDSDLSELQVWITSADPECDGYPSLRTDESYSLSVDETSAVLKAANVWGALRGLETFSQLVYEDDYGVRNINKTDISDFPRFAHRGILLDSSRHFLPLKVILANLEAMAMNKFNVFHWHIVDDPSFPFMSRTFPELSQKGAYHPFTHVYTPSDVKMVIEFARMRGIRVVAEFDTPGHTQSWGNGIKDLLTPCYSGSSPSGSFGPVNPILNSSYEFMAQLFKEISTVFPDAYIHLGGDEVDFSCWKSNPDIQKFMNQQGFGTDYSKLESFYIQRLLDIVAATKKGYMVWQEVFDNGVKLKDDTVVEVWKGNDMKEELQNVTGAGFTTILSAPWYLDYISYGQDWQRYYKVEPLDFTGQFLQSNSF
;
A
#
# COMPACT_ATOMS: atom_id res chain seq x y z
N MET A 1 -8.28 88.30 -27.65
CA MET A 1 -6.95 88.95 -27.59
C MET A 1 -5.96 87.89 -27.14
N LEU A 2 -4.92 87.66 -27.96
CA LEU A 2 -3.89 86.63 -27.84
C LEU A 2 -3.03 86.73 -26.56
N CYS A 3 -2.28 85.63 -26.33
CA CYS A 3 -1.02 85.42 -25.56
C CYS A 3 -1.21 84.66 -24.24
N LEU A 4 -0.41 83.66 -23.88
CA LEU A 4 0.74 82.99 -24.50
C LEU A 4 0.93 81.64 -23.76
N LEU A 5 1.28 80.58 -24.49
CA LEU A 5 1.66 79.26 -23.97
C LEU A 5 2.94 79.33 -23.11
N LYS A 6 2.98 78.57 -22.00
CA LYS A 6 4.24 78.08 -21.42
C LYS A 6 4.11 76.60 -21.03
N PHE A 7 4.85 75.77 -21.77
CA PHE A 7 5.21 74.39 -21.44
C PHE A 7 6.09 74.36 -20.18
N THR A 8 5.91 73.34 -19.34
CA THR A 8 6.93 72.89 -18.37
C THR A 8 7.10 71.37 -18.48
N PRO A 9 8.34 70.85 -18.53
CA PRO A 9 8.62 69.45 -18.85
C PRO A 9 8.75 68.57 -17.61
N LEU A 10 8.45 67.29 -17.82
CA LEU A 10 8.68 66.14 -16.95
C LEU A 10 10.19 65.96 -16.69
N PHE A 11 10.62 66.04 -15.42
CA PHE A 11 11.97 65.65 -15.01
C PHE A 11 11.93 64.28 -14.34
N LEU A 12 12.51 63.30 -15.04
CA LEU A 12 12.84 61.97 -14.55
C LEU A 12 14.09 62.10 -13.65
N VAL A 13 13.97 61.80 -12.36
CA VAL A 13 15.13 61.67 -11.47
C VAL A 13 15.45 60.19 -11.31
N VAL A 14 16.54 59.79 -11.96
CA VAL A 14 17.24 58.53 -11.71
C VAL A 14 18.06 58.72 -10.43
N ALA A 15 17.76 57.94 -9.40
CA ALA A 15 18.63 57.77 -8.24
C ALA A 15 19.13 56.32 -8.20
N VAL A 16 20.39 56.16 -8.60
CA VAL A 16 21.20 54.97 -8.34
C VAL A 16 21.82 55.12 -6.94
N CYS A 17 21.51 54.20 -6.04
CA CYS A 17 22.33 53.84 -4.87
C CYS A 17 22.14 52.33 -4.70
N HIS A 18 23.13 51.54 -5.15
CA HIS A 18 24.00 50.75 -4.26
C HIS A 18 23.14 49.88 -3.33
N GLY A 19 22.79 48.66 -3.72
CA GLY A 19 23.76 47.57 -3.83
C GLY A 19 24.35 47.34 -2.45
N TRP A 20 23.72 46.43 -1.67
CA TRP A 20 24.23 45.76 -0.44
C TRP A 20 23.13 45.17 0.48
N LEU A 21 21.91 44.90 -0.01
CA LEU A 21 20.86 44.25 0.82
C LEU A 21 20.04 43.14 0.12
N PHE A 22 20.43 42.74 -1.10
CA PHE A 22 19.79 41.63 -1.84
C PHE A 22 20.78 40.54 -2.28
N GLY A 23 22.04 40.59 -1.82
CA GLY A 23 23.04 39.54 -2.07
C GLY A 23 22.86 38.30 -1.19
N ASP A 24 22.49 38.48 0.08
CA ASP A 24 22.46 37.38 1.07
C ASP A 24 21.20 36.50 1.06
N LEU A 25 20.15 36.88 0.32
CA LEU A 25 18.91 36.10 0.21
C LEU A 25 18.85 35.22 -1.05
N PHE A 26 19.67 35.51 -2.06
CA PHE A 26 19.81 34.67 -3.27
C PHE A 26 21.01 33.71 -3.20
N GLU A 27 22.03 34.01 -2.38
CA GLU A 27 23.17 33.09 -2.17
C GLU A 27 22.84 31.94 -1.21
N LYS A 28 21.84 32.08 -0.33
CA LYS A 28 21.42 30.99 0.57
C LYS A 28 20.44 29.97 -0.03
N GLN A 29 20.00 30.19 -1.28
CA GLN A 29 19.14 29.26 -2.03
C GLN A 29 19.94 28.45 -3.07
N LYS A 30 21.28 28.53 -3.04
CA LYS A 30 22.18 27.74 -3.86
C LYS A 30 22.88 26.76 -2.93
N GLU A 31 22.76 25.46 -3.22
CA GLU A 31 23.22 24.31 -2.40
C GLU A 31 22.26 23.82 -1.29
N LEU A 32 20.99 23.55 -1.63
CA LEU A 32 20.57 22.17 -1.42
C LEU A 32 20.96 21.46 -2.70
N ASP A 33 21.99 20.61 -2.66
CA ASP A 33 22.11 19.54 -3.65
C ASP A 33 20.71 18.92 -3.77
N GLU A 34 20.11 18.90 -4.96
CA GLU A 34 18.77 18.37 -5.16
C GLU A 34 18.77 16.88 -4.78
N ILE A 35 18.40 16.60 -3.53
CA ILE A 35 18.24 15.23 -3.05
C ILE A 35 17.03 14.64 -3.77
N SER A 36 17.29 13.81 -4.79
CA SER A 36 16.29 13.09 -5.59
C SER A 36 15.69 11.87 -4.88
N LEU A 37 16.12 11.59 -3.64
CA LEU A 37 15.74 10.39 -2.90
C LEU A 37 14.31 10.48 -2.36
N TRP A 38 13.50 9.47 -2.68
CA TRP A 38 12.16 9.30 -2.14
C TRP A 38 11.79 7.83 -1.90
N PRO A 39 11.32 7.45 -0.70
CA PRO A 39 11.37 8.21 0.55
C PRO A 39 12.82 8.53 0.97
N LEU A 40 13.00 9.61 1.73
CA LEU A 40 14.31 9.98 2.25
C LEU A 40 14.81 8.92 3.27
N PRO A 41 16.03 8.37 3.11
CA PRO A 41 16.58 7.42 4.06
C PRO A 41 16.77 7.98 5.47
N GLN A 42 16.74 7.11 6.49
CA GLN A 42 16.96 7.51 7.89
C GLN A 42 18.31 8.21 8.12
N LYS A 43 19.37 7.71 7.47
CA LYS A 43 20.71 8.30 7.48
C LYS A 43 21.26 8.32 6.06
N TYR A 44 21.67 9.50 5.63
CA TYR A 44 22.23 9.77 4.31
C TYR A 44 23.42 10.70 4.46
N GLN A 45 24.58 10.28 3.96
CA GLN A 45 25.78 11.09 3.85
C GLN A 45 26.29 10.99 2.42
N SER A 46 26.51 12.12 1.77
CA SER A 46 27.03 12.17 0.41
C SER A 46 28.19 13.14 0.29
N SER A 47 28.99 12.97 -0.74
CA SER A 47 30.16 13.78 -1.07
C SER A 47 30.13 14.17 -2.55
N ALA A 48 30.75 15.30 -2.89
CA ALA A 48 30.90 15.76 -4.27
C ALA A 48 31.80 14.86 -5.15
N VAL A 49 32.47 13.85 -4.57
CA VAL A 49 33.21 12.85 -5.34
C VAL A 49 32.21 11.98 -6.10
N ALA A 50 32.27 11.96 -7.42
CA ALA A 50 31.36 11.18 -8.27
C ALA A 50 32.08 10.10 -9.08
N PHE A 51 31.40 8.97 -9.27
CA PHE A 51 31.82 7.86 -10.12
C PHE A 51 30.95 7.81 -11.38
N LYS A 52 31.56 7.48 -12.52
CA LYS A 52 30.83 7.27 -13.78
C LYS A 52 30.26 5.85 -13.83
N LEU A 53 29.08 5.70 -14.41
CA LEU A 53 28.47 4.40 -14.71
C LEU A 53 28.29 4.24 -16.22
N SER A 54 28.54 3.03 -16.71
CA SER A 54 28.36 2.67 -18.11
C SER A 54 27.57 1.38 -18.24
N ALA A 55 26.51 1.39 -19.05
CA ALA A 55 25.71 0.20 -19.35
C ALA A 55 26.55 -0.94 -19.97
N ALA A 56 27.72 -0.64 -20.53
CA ALA A 56 28.59 -1.64 -21.15
C ALA A 56 29.44 -2.43 -20.14
N SER A 57 29.65 -1.90 -18.93
CA SER A 57 30.57 -2.46 -17.93
C SER A 57 29.96 -2.65 -16.54
N PHE A 58 28.94 -1.86 -16.18
CA PHE A 58 28.29 -1.96 -14.88
C PHE A 58 27.50 -3.26 -14.73
N GLN A 59 27.62 -3.92 -13.59
CA GLN A 59 26.84 -5.12 -13.25
C GLN A 59 26.31 -5.05 -11.81
N ILE A 60 25.12 -5.61 -11.59
CA ILE A 60 24.61 -5.90 -10.25
C ILE A 60 24.85 -7.38 -9.99
N VAL A 61 25.58 -7.71 -8.95
CA VAL A 61 26.05 -9.07 -8.67
C VAL A 61 25.83 -9.45 -7.21
N HIS A 62 25.76 -10.75 -6.93
CA HIS A 62 25.83 -11.24 -5.55
C HIS A 62 27.24 -11.07 -5.01
N ALA A 63 27.36 -10.54 -3.78
CA ALA A 63 28.63 -10.51 -3.07
C ALA A 63 29.12 -11.94 -2.79
N LYS A 64 30.44 -12.17 -2.80
CA LYS A 64 31.02 -13.51 -2.60
C LYS A 64 30.64 -14.15 -1.25
N GLN A 65 30.44 -13.32 -0.22
CA GLN A 65 30.04 -13.76 1.13
C GLN A 65 28.52 -13.76 1.34
N SER A 66 27.72 -13.50 0.30
CA SER A 66 26.26 -13.49 0.39
C SER A 66 25.70 -14.89 0.58
N THR A 67 24.68 -15.03 1.43
CA THR A 67 23.93 -16.27 1.59
C THR A 67 22.95 -16.51 0.44
N ALA A 68 22.50 -15.44 -0.24
CA ALA A 68 21.80 -15.53 -1.51
C ALA A 68 22.79 -15.58 -2.67
N GLY A 69 22.47 -16.37 -3.69
CA GLY A 69 23.25 -16.50 -4.93
C GLY A 69 22.37 -16.61 -6.17
N PRO A 70 22.92 -17.08 -7.31
CA PRO A 70 22.21 -17.11 -8.60
C PRO A 70 20.92 -17.95 -8.64
N SER A 71 20.70 -18.83 -7.66
CA SER A 71 19.44 -19.57 -7.52
C SER A 71 18.29 -18.70 -6.98
N CYS A 72 18.59 -17.53 -6.39
CA CYS A 72 17.61 -16.61 -5.84
C CYS A 72 16.92 -15.83 -6.98
N SER A 73 15.89 -16.44 -7.57
CA SER A 73 15.14 -15.87 -8.70
C SER A 73 14.60 -14.46 -8.41
N LEU A 74 14.23 -14.17 -7.16
CA LEU A 74 13.76 -12.86 -6.72
C LEU A 74 14.80 -11.76 -6.96
N LEU A 75 16.04 -11.98 -6.50
CA LEU A 75 17.12 -11.01 -6.67
C LEU A 75 17.58 -10.93 -8.12
N GLU A 76 17.68 -12.06 -8.84
CA GLU A 76 18.04 -12.05 -10.28
C GLU A 76 17.08 -11.20 -11.11
N ASN A 77 15.77 -11.33 -10.87
CA ASN A 77 14.77 -10.50 -11.53
C ASN A 77 14.85 -9.02 -11.09
N ALA A 78 15.17 -8.75 -9.82
CA ALA A 78 15.40 -7.40 -9.34
C ALA A 78 16.63 -6.75 -9.99
N PHE A 79 17.73 -7.48 -10.12
CA PHE A 79 18.97 -6.99 -10.74
C PHE A 79 18.72 -6.58 -12.19
N ARG A 80 18.04 -7.43 -12.97
CA ARG A 80 17.67 -7.10 -14.35
C ARG A 80 16.77 -5.86 -14.43
N ARG A 81 15.73 -5.80 -13.59
CA ARG A 81 14.76 -4.69 -13.57
C ARG A 81 15.43 -3.36 -13.21
N TYR A 82 16.25 -3.33 -12.16
CA TYR A 82 16.94 -2.12 -11.74
C TYR A 82 18.01 -1.67 -12.73
N PHE A 83 18.69 -2.62 -13.38
CA PHE A 83 19.56 -2.30 -14.51
C PHE A 83 18.78 -1.60 -15.64
N GLU A 84 17.60 -2.12 -16.00
CA GLU A 84 16.72 -1.50 -17.00
C GLU A 84 16.21 -0.11 -16.57
N TYR A 85 15.96 0.12 -15.28
CA TYR A 85 15.58 1.46 -14.79
C TYR A 85 16.71 2.47 -14.93
N MET A 86 17.93 2.07 -14.62
CA MET A 86 19.09 2.98 -14.69
C MET A 86 19.49 3.25 -16.15
N PHE A 87 19.49 2.24 -17.02
CA PHE A 87 20.06 2.37 -18.38
C PHE A 87 19.04 2.33 -19.52
N GLY A 88 17.76 2.08 -19.22
CA GLY A 88 16.72 1.81 -20.21
C GLY A 88 16.79 0.39 -20.77
N GLU A 89 15.83 0.03 -21.63
CA GLU A 89 15.98 -1.17 -22.45
C GLU A 89 17.24 -1.03 -23.31
N LEU A 90 18.11 -2.04 -23.28
CA LEU A 90 19.22 -2.16 -24.23
C LEU A 90 18.62 -2.34 -25.63
N LYS A 91 18.21 -1.25 -26.27
CA LYS A 91 18.09 -1.22 -27.73
C LYS A 91 19.42 -1.74 -28.22
N ARG A 92 19.35 -2.64 -29.19
CA ARG A 92 20.47 -3.28 -29.89
C ARG A 92 21.29 -2.21 -30.64
N GLN A 93 21.76 -1.19 -29.94
CA GLN A 93 22.72 -0.22 -30.39
C GLN A 93 24.04 -0.95 -30.49
N GLU A 94 24.68 -0.72 -31.63
CA GLU A 94 25.92 -1.35 -32.04
C GLU A 94 26.91 -1.38 -30.89
N LYS A 95 27.61 -2.51 -30.77
CA LYS A 95 28.74 -2.74 -29.86
C LYS A 95 29.87 -1.74 -30.12
N SER A 96 29.65 -0.46 -29.83
CA SER A 96 30.72 0.48 -29.59
C SER A 96 31.26 0.10 -28.23
N ARG A 97 32.40 -0.61 -28.23
CA ARG A 97 33.20 -0.86 -27.03
C ARG A 97 33.69 0.50 -26.51
N LYS A 98 32.83 1.24 -25.80
CA LYS A 98 33.30 2.34 -24.95
C LYS A 98 34.23 1.70 -23.92
N LYS A 99 35.44 2.23 -23.83
CA LYS A 99 36.51 1.75 -22.95
C LYS A 99 36.05 1.99 -21.51
N ALA A 100 35.88 0.93 -20.72
CA ALA A 100 35.71 1.07 -19.28
C ALA A 100 37.01 1.63 -18.70
N PHE A 101 36.91 2.64 -17.82
CA PHE A 101 38.07 3.19 -17.13
C PHE A 101 38.17 2.61 -15.73
N ASP A 102 39.39 2.49 -15.21
CA ASP A 102 39.65 1.95 -13.86
C ASP A 102 39.02 2.79 -12.74
N SER A 103 38.55 4.01 -13.03
CA SER A 103 37.85 4.91 -12.11
C SER A 103 36.31 4.81 -12.17
N ASP A 104 35.76 4.04 -13.11
CA ASP A 104 34.31 3.88 -13.26
C ASP A 104 33.77 2.93 -12.20
N LEU A 105 32.54 3.16 -11.75
CA LEU A 105 31.84 2.19 -10.90
C LEU A 105 31.47 0.98 -11.77
N SER A 106 32.10 -0.17 -11.51
CA SER A 106 31.93 -1.38 -12.32
C SER A 106 30.88 -2.33 -11.75
N GLU A 107 30.68 -2.35 -10.44
CA GLU A 107 29.81 -3.33 -9.80
C GLU A 107 29.00 -2.73 -8.64
N LEU A 108 27.77 -3.22 -8.47
CA LEU A 108 27.04 -3.18 -7.22
C LEU A 108 26.95 -4.59 -6.65
N GLN A 109 27.61 -4.83 -5.52
CA GLN A 109 27.65 -6.12 -4.83
C GLN A 109 26.53 -6.18 -3.77
N VAL A 110 25.56 -7.07 -3.98
CA VAL A 110 24.45 -7.29 -3.05
C VAL A 110 24.81 -8.39 -2.08
N TRP A 111 24.87 -8.06 -0.79
CA TRP A 111 25.29 -8.93 0.30
C TRP A 111 24.14 -9.21 1.27
N ILE A 112 23.58 -10.42 1.19
CA ILE A 112 22.62 -10.94 2.17
C ILE A 112 23.36 -11.63 3.31
N THR A 113 23.02 -11.26 4.56
CA THR A 113 23.80 -11.64 5.75
C THR A 113 23.15 -12.68 6.63
N SER A 114 21.81 -12.77 6.63
CA SER A 114 21.08 -13.82 7.35
C SER A 114 21.36 -15.19 6.74
N ALA A 115 21.38 -16.23 7.58
CA ALA A 115 21.52 -17.61 7.14
C ALA A 115 20.38 -18.05 6.22
N ASP A 116 19.16 -17.56 6.47
CA ASP A 116 18.02 -17.69 5.56
C ASP A 116 17.83 -16.37 4.81
N PRO A 117 18.04 -16.35 3.48
CA PRO A 117 17.81 -15.15 2.69
C PRO A 117 16.33 -14.87 2.42
N GLU A 118 15.43 -15.84 2.62
CA GLU A 118 13.98 -15.76 2.35
C GLU A 118 13.61 -15.59 0.85
N CYS A 119 14.47 -16.01 -0.08
CA CYS A 119 14.27 -15.86 -1.54
C CYS A 119 12.96 -16.47 -2.08
N ASP A 120 12.55 -17.61 -1.52
CA ASP A 120 11.36 -18.36 -1.95
C ASP A 120 10.15 -18.13 -1.02
N GLY A 121 10.32 -17.29 0.00
CA GLY A 121 9.28 -16.94 0.97
C GLY A 121 8.36 -15.82 0.49
N TYR A 122 7.36 -15.53 1.32
CA TYR A 122 6.52 -14.34 1.22
C TYR A 122 6.91 -13.34 2.31
N PRO A 123 6.88 -12.03 2.02
CA PRO A 123 7.08 -11.02 3.06
C PRO A 123 5.98 -11.11 4.11
N SER A 124 6.28 -10.71 5.35
CA SER A 124 5.36 -10.69 6.48
C SER A 124 5.45 -9.37 7.24
N LEU A 125 4.57 -9.14 8.21
CA LEU A 125 4.65 -7.93 9.06
C LEU A 125 5.96 -7.84 9.85
N ARG A 126 6.65 -8.96 10.09
CA ARG A 126 7.91 -9.02 10.84
C ARG A 126 9.15 -9.03 9.95
N THR A 127 8.96 -8.89 8.65
CA THR A 127 10.06 -8.86 7.68
C THR A 127 10.98 -7.67 7.97
N ASP A 128 12.27 -7.95 8.13
CA ASP A 128 13.30 -6.91 8.23
C ASP A 128 13.55 -6.30 6.84
N GLU A 129 13.22 -5.02 6.68
CA GLU A 129 13.42 -4.26 5.45
C GLU A 129 14.64 -3.31 5.54
N SER A 130 15.48 -3.46 6.57
CA SER A 130 16.66 -2.62 6.76
C SER A 130 17.79 -2.96 5.78
N TYR A 131 18.56 -1.94 5.41
CA TYR A 131 19.74 -2.09 4.57
C TYR A 131 20.77 -0.99 4.84
N SER A 132 22.01 -1.26 4.40
CA SER A 132 23.07 -0.25 4.30
C SER A 132 23.64 -0.26 2.89
N LEU A 133 23.86 0.91 2.32
CA LEU A 133 24.41 1.10 0.99
C LEU A 133 25.65 1.97 1.07
N SER A 134 26.79 1.48 0.58
CA SER A 134 28.03 2.23 0.44
C SER A 134 28.45 2.32 -1.03
N VAL A 135 28.76 3.53 -1.47
CA VAL A 135 29.36 3.85 -2.76
C VAL A 135 30.62 4.64 -2.44
N ASP A 136 31.75 3.98 -2.21
CA ASP A 136 32.99 4.61 -1.76
C ASP A 136 34.19 4.41 -2.70
N GLU A 137 34.15 3.33 -3.49
CA GLU A 137 35.14 2.92 -4.47
C GLU A 137 34.48 2.50 -5.80
N THR A 138 35.24 1.86 -6.69
CA THR A 138 34.76 1.37 -7.99
C THR A 138 33.85 0.14 -7.89
N SER A 139 33.60 -0.37 -6.68
CA SER A 139 32.62 -1.40 -6.38
C SER A 139 31.74 -0.95 -5.21
N ALA A 140 30.46 -0.72 -5.47
CA ALA A 140 29.48 -0.37 -4.44
C ALA A 140 29.00 -1.62 -3.71
N VAL A 141 28.58 -1.48 -2.45
CA VAL A 141 28.09 -2.58 -1.62
C VAL A 141 26.71 -2.24 -1.06
N LEU A 142 25.72 -3.08 -1.39
CA LEU A 142 24.41 -3.08 -0.76
C LEU A 142 24.30 -4.27 0.19
N LYS A 143 24.24 -4.01 1.49
CA LYS A 143 24.14 -5.04 2.52
C LYS A 143 22.77 -5.03 3.19
N ALA A 144 22.16 -6.19 3.34
CA ALA A 144 20.87 -6.36 3.99
C ALA A 144 20.82 -7.66 4.82
N ALA A 145 19.88 -7.73 5.77
CA ALA A 145 19.63 -8.96 6.53
C ALA A 145 19.11 -10.08 5.61
N ASN A 146 18.08 -9.79 4.83
CA ASN A 146 17.38 -10.71 3.92
C ASN A 146 17.11 -10.02 2.57
N VAL A 147 16.44 -10.72 1.64
CA VAL A 147 16.15 -10.17 0.30
C VAL A 147 15.27 -8.91 0.30
N TRP A 148 14.45 -8.70 1.34
CA TRP A 148 13.47 -7.61 1.38
C TRP A 148 14.15 -6.25 1.55
N GLY A 149 15.10 -6.15 2.48
CA GLY A 149 15.96 -4.97 2.61
C GLY A 149 16.79 -4.69 1.36
N ALA A 150 17.27 -5.74 0.68
CA ALA A 150 18.01 -5.58 -0.58
C ALA A 150 17.13 -4.99 -1.69
N LEU A 151 15.85 -5.36 -1.79
CA LEU A 151 14.93 -4.71 -2.74
C LEU A 151 14.79 -3.21 -2.47
N ARG A 152 14.71 -2.79 -1.20
CA ARG A 152 14.63 -1.36 -0.82
C ARG A 152 15.92 -0.62 -1.14
N GLY A 153 17.06 -1.23 -0.91
CA GLY A 153 18.35 -0.63 -1.23
C GLY A 153 18.65 -0.56 -2.73
N LEU A 154 18.15 -1.49 -3.53
CA LEU A 154 18.23 -1.42 -5.00
C LEU A 154 17.42 -0.22 -5.54
N GLU A 155 16.23 0.03 -4.98
CA GLU A 155 15.44 1.22 -5.30
C GLU A 155 16.25 2.50 -5.02
N THR A 156 16.76 2.63 -3.79
CA THR A 156 17.56 3.77 -3.37
C THR A 156 18.80 3.95 -4.23
N PHE A 157 19.53 2.87 -4.54
CA PHE A 157 20.68 2.93 -5.45
C PHE A 157 20.30 3.48 -6.82
N SER A 158 19.17 3.06 -7.37
CA SER A 158 18.70 3.53 -8.68
C SER A 158 18.39 5.03 -8.69
N GLN A 159 17.88 5.58 -7.58
CA GLN A 159 17.58 7.00 -7.43
C GLN A 159 18.83 7.88 -7.25
N LEU A 160 19.97 7.30 -6.82
CA LEU A 160 21.25 7.98 -6.72
C LEU A 160 21.94 8.17 -8.08
N VAL A 161 21.55 7.39 -9.10
CA VAL A 161 22.10 7.53 -10.44
C VAL A 161 21.45 8.71 -11.14
N TYR A 162 22.26 9.68 -11.56
CA TYR A 162 21.80 10.85 -12.29
C TYR A 162 22.55 11.01 -13.61
N GLU A 163 21.96 11.74 -14.55
CA GLU A 163 22.54 12.04 -15.85
C GLU A 163 23.03 13.51 -15.85
N ASP A 164 24.27 13.75 -16.28
CA ASP A 164 24.80 15.11 -16.45
C ASP A 164 24.36 15.74 -17.78
N ASP A 165 24.70 17.02 -17.99
CA ASP A 165 24.36 17.78 -19.20
C ASP A 165 24.86 17.14 -20.51
N TYR A 166 25.79 16.19 -20.44
CA TYR A 166 26.37 15.48 -21.59
C TYR A 166 25.78 14.09 -21.80
N GLY A 167 24.77 13.70 -21.02
CA GLY A 167 24.16 12.39 -21.10
C GLY A 167 24.98 11.28 -20.41
N VAL A 168 25.96 11.64 -19.57
CA VAL A 168 26.78 10.68 -18.83
C VAL A 168 26.12 10.39 -17.49
N ARG A 169 25.99 9.11 -17.17
CA ARG A 169 25.46 8.66 -15.88
C ARG A 169 26.54 8.70 -14.81
N ASN A 170 26.21 9.31 -13.69
CA ASN A 170 27.09 9.50 -12.55
C ASN A 170 26.38 9.08 -11.25
N ILE A 171 27.17 8.79 -10.22
CA ILE A 171 26.70 8.56 -8.85
C ILE A 171 27.69 9.13 -7.86
N ASN A 172 27.20 9.86 -6.87
CA ASN A 172 28.05 10.45 -5.84
C ASN A 172 28.47 9.42 -4.81
N LYS A 173 29.67 9.60 -4.25
CA LYS A 173 30.14 8.85 -3.09
C LYS A 173 29.15 9.04 -1.96
N THR A 174 28.57 7.94 -1.50
CA THR A 174 27.38 7.97 -0.64
C THR A 174 27.42 6.82 0.36
N ASP A 175 27.08 7.12 1.60
CA ASP A 175 26.87 6.17 2.69
C ASP A 175 25.43 6.33 3.23
N ILE A 176 24.66 5.24 3.17
CA ILE A 176 23.26 5.17 3.61
C ILE A 176 23.07 4.04 4.61
N SER A 177 22.31 4.31 5.66
CA SER A 177 21.74 3.30 6.55
C SER A 177 20.26 3.61 6.74
N ASP A 178 19.41 2.65 6.39
CA ASP A 178 17.99 2.90 6.25
C ASP A 178 17.13 1.73 6.76
N PHE A 179 15.95 2.08 7.25
CA PHE A 179 14.92 1.17 7.73
C PHE A 179 13.57 1.90 7.78
N PRO A 180 12.44 1.21 7.57
CA PRO A 180 11.14 1.85 7.61
C PRO A 180 10.76 2.28 9.05
N ARG A 181 10.11 3.43 9.17
CA ARG A 181 9.52 3.87 10.45
C ARG A 181 8.38 2.96 10.90
N PHE A 182 7.55 2.52 9.95
CA PHE A 182 6.42 1.61 10.18
C PHE A 182 6.48 0.41 9.23
N ALA A 183 6.17 -0.78 9.73
CA ALA A 183 6.22 -2.04 9.03
C ALA A 183 5.00 -2.28 8.14
N HIS A 184 3.84 -1.67 8.43
CA HIS A 184 2.67 -1.72 7.54
C HIS A 184 2.57 -0.44 6.72
N ARG A 185 2.82 -0.52 5.40
CA ARG A 185 2.69 0.61 4.47
C ARG A 185 1.83 0.19 3.29
N GLY A 186 0.54 0.51 3.38
CA GLY A 186 -0.51 0.01 2.51
C GLY A 186 -0.96 0.95 1.40
N ILE A 187 -1.39 0.39 0.27
CA ILE A 187 -2.27 1.03 -0.71
C ILE A 187 -3.49 0.14 -0.89
N LEU A 188 -4.68 0.73 -0.74
CA LEU A 188 -5.96 0.08 -1.03
C LEU A 188 -6.37 0.34 -2.48
N LEU A 189 -6.66 -0.72 -3.23
CA LEU A 189 -7.36 -0.60 -4.51
C LEU A 189 -8.72 -1.30 -4.42
N ASP A 190 -9.76 -0.52 -4.68
CA ASP A 190 -11.12 -0.99 -4.90
C ASP A 190 -11.27 -1.44 -6.36
N SER A 191 -11.46 -2.74 -6.54
CA SER A 191 -11.72 -3.35 -7.85
C SER A 191 -13.15 -3.83 -8.04
N SER A 192 -14.05 -3.48 -7.12
CA SER A 192 -15.46 -3.79 -7.20
C SER A 192 -16.28 -2.64 -7.77
N ARG A 193 -16.16 -1.43 -7.22
CA ARG A 193 -16.90 -0.25 -7.72
C ARG A 193 -16.58 0.02 -9.18
N HIS A 194 -15.35 -0.27 -9.59
CA HIS A 194 -14.95 -0.40 -10.99
C HIS A 194 -13.96 -1.56 -11.13
N PHE A 195 -14.14 -2.38 -12.16
CA PHE A 195 -13.15 -3.43 -12.46
C PHE A 195 -11.83 -2.82 -12.92
N LEU A 196 -10.72 -3.25 -12.32
CA LEU A 196 -9.38 -2.82 -12.71
C LEU A 196 -8.71 -3.90 -13.58
N PRO A 197 -8.35 -3.59 -14.84
CA PRO A 197 -7.61 -4.55 -15.66
C PRO A 197 -6.30 -4.97 -14.98
N LEU A 198 -5.89 -6.23 -15.14
CA LEU A 198 -4.69 -6.78 -14.48
C LEU A 198 -3.45 -5.90 -14.66
N LYS A 199 -3.23 -5.36 -15.87
CA LYS A 199 -2.11 -4.45 -16.16
C LYS A 199 -2.07 -3.20 -15.26
N VAL A 200 -3.22 -2.70 -14.83
CA VAL A 200 -3.33 -1.52 -13.96
C VAL A 200 -2.92 -1.89 -12.53
N ILE A 201 -3.35 -3.07 -12.04
CA ILE A 201 -2.92 -3.60 -10.74
C ILE A 201 -1.41 -3.81 -10.72
N LEU A 202 -0.85 -4.44 -11.75
CA LEU A 202 0.60 -4.67 -11.85
C LEU A 202 1.39 -3.36 -11.93
N ALA A 203 0.89 -2.35 -12.66
CA ALA A 203 1.51 -1.03 -12.70
C ALA A 203 1.49 -0.31 -11.34
N ASN A 204 0.42 -0.47 -10.56
CA ASN A 204 0.35 0.06 -9.19
C ASN A 204 1.35 -0.65 -8.28
N LEU A 205 1.47 -1.97 -8.36
CA LEU A 205 2.49 -2.73 -7.60
C LEU A 205 3.92 -2.31 -7.94
N GLU A 206 4.17 -1.91 -9.18
CA GLU A 206 5.46 -1.32 -9.58
C GLU A 206 5.69 0.04 -8.91
N ALA A 207 4.71 0.95 -8.99
CA ALA A 207 4.78 2.26 -8.34
C ALA A 207 4.92 2.16 -6.82
N MET A 208 4.24 1.18 -6.20
CA MET A 208 4.38 0.87 -4.78
C MET A 208 5.82 0.48 -4.43
N ALA A 209 6.47 -0.36 -5.25
CA ALA A 209 7.85 -0.75 -5.03
C ALA A 209 8.81 0.45 -5.09
N MET A 210 8.63 1.33 -6.08
CA MET A 210 9.40 2.58 -6.23
C MET A 210 9.26 3.51 -5.01
N ASN A 211 8.06 3.52 -4.40
CA ASN A 211 7.76 4.32 -3.21
C ASN A 211 7.94 3.54 -1.89
N LYS A 212 8.52 2.33 -1.93
CA LYS A 212 8.75 1.45 -0.78
C LYS A 212 7.50 1.09 0.03
N PHE A 213 6.31 1.13 -0.58
CA PHE A 213 5.10 0.49 -0.02
C PHE A 213 5.26 -1.04 -0.03
N ASN A 214 4.67 -1.72 0.95
CA ASN A 214 4.87 -3.16 1.15
C ASN A 214 3.58 -3.94 1.42
N VAL A 215 2.41 -3.29 1.44
CA VAL A 215 1.11 -3.95 1.53
C VAL A 215 0.21 -3.48 0.40
N PHE A 216 -0.26 -4.42 -0.40
CA PHE A 216 -1.35 -4.22 -1.34
C PHE A 216 -2.64 -4.72 -0.67
N HIS A 217 -3.48 -3.78 -0.24
CA HIS A 217 -4.80 -4.05 0.30
C HIS A 217 -5.77 -4.13 -0.88
N TRP A 218 -6.16 -5.35 -1.21
CA TRP A 218 -7.00 -5.61 -2.37
C TRP A 218 -8.46 -5.75 -1.93
N HIS A 219 -9.19 -4.64 -2.00
CA HIS A 219 -10.64 -4.60 -1.86
C HIS A 219 -11.27 -5.15 -3.14
N ILE A 220 -11.43 -6.49 -3.17
CA ILE A 220 -11.66 -7.23 -4.42
C ILE A 220 -13.12 -7.36 -4.80
N VAL A 221 -14.05 -7.24 -3.84
CA VAL A 221 -15.51 -7.38 -4.03
C VAL A 221 -16.23 -6.38 -3.12
N ASP A 222 -17.40 -5.92 -3.56
CA ASP A 222 -18.28 -4.96 -2.85
C ASP A 222 -19.69 -5.05 -3.49
N ASP A 223 -20.61 -4.14 -3.16
CA ASP A 223 -21.98 -4.06 -3.63
C ASP A 223 -22.13 -4.13 -5.17
N PRO A 224 -21.37 -3.36 -5.98
CA PRO A 224 -21.66 -3.29 -7.41
C PRO A 224 -21.16 -4.49 -8.19
N SER A 225 -20.08 -5.15 -7.74
CA SER A 225 -19.53 -6.30 -8.46
C SER A 225 -18.74 -7.31 -7.63
N PHE A 226 -18.80 -8.57 -8.06
CA PHE A 226 -18.02 -9.70 -7.54
C PHE A 226 -17.06 -10.23 -8.62
N PRO A 227 -15.91 -9.59 -8.89
CA PRO A 227 -14.99 -10.04 -9.94
C PRO A 227 -14.13 -11.25 -9.54
N PHE A 228 -13.98 -11.58 -8.25
CA PHE A 228 -13.17 -12.72 -7.81
C PHE A 228 -13.78 -14.06 -8.26
N MET A 229 -13.05 -14.85 -9.06
CA MET A 229 -13.52 -16.15 -9.53
C MET A 229 -13.23 -17.25 -8.50
N SER A 230 -14.18 -17.45 -7.57
CA SER A 230 -14.13 -18.56 -6.63
C SER A 230 -14.27 -19.90 -7.34
N ARG A 231 -13.42 -20.87 -6.97
CA ARG A 231 -13.52 -22.26 -7.43
C ARG A 231 -14.63 -23.01 -6.71
N THR A 232 -14.85 -22.71 -5.44
CA THR A 232 -15.88 -23.36 -4.62
C THR A 232 -17.28 -22.86 -4.98
N PHE A 233 -17.39 -21.57 -5.33
CA PHE A 233 -18.64 -20.92 -5.69
C PHE A 233 -18.54 -20.15 -7.01
N PRO A 234 -18.49 -20.84 -8.17
CA PRO A 234 -18.35 -20.19 -9.48
C PRO A 234 -19.47 -19.19 -9.81
N GLU A 235 -20.66 -19.41 -9.26
CA GLU A 235 -21.85 -18.58 -9.46
C GLU A 235 -21.66 -17.14 -8.95
N LEU A 236 -20.77 -16.92 -7.96
CA LEU A 236 -20.48 -15.60 -7.42
C LEU A 236 -19.99 -14.64 -8.51
N SER A 237 -18.95 -15.01 -9.26
CA SER A 237 -18.46 -14.16 -10.35
C SER A 237 -19.30 -14.26 -11.61
N GLN A 238 -19.91 -15.42 -11.89
CA GLN A 238 -20.75 -15.59 -13.08
C GLN A 238 -22.00 -14.70 -13.07
N LYS A 239 -22.53 -14.39 -11.88
CA LYS A 239 -23.75 -13.58 -11.71
C LYS A 239 -23.51 -12.25 -10.99
N GLY A 240 -22.42 -12.12 -10.24
CA GLY A 240 -22.07 -10.93 -9.48
C GLY A 240 -21.06 -10.01 -10.16
N ALA A 241 -20.26 -10.47 -11.12
CA ALA A 241 -19.34 -9.60 -11.86
C ALA A 241 -20.06 -8.72 -12.89
N TYR A 242 -19.47 -7.57 -13.26
CA TYR A 242 -19.98 -6.74 -14.35
C TYR A 242 -20.10 -7.50 -15.68
N HIS A 243 -19.19 -8.44 -15.93
CA HIS A 243 -19.27 -9.35 -17.06
C HIS A 243 -18.57 -10.68 -16.72
N PRO A 244 -19.23 -11.84 -16.92
CA PRO A 244 -18.77 -13.14 -16.40
C PRO A 244 -17.44 -13.65 -16.97
N PHE A 245 -16.91 -13.02 -18.03
CA PHE A 245 -15.67 -13.45 -18.69
C PHE A 245 -14.60 -12.37 -18.82
N THR A 246 -14.96 -11.08 -18.79
CA THR A 246 -14.03 -9.98 -19.12
C THR A 246 -13.74 -9.08 -17.94
N HIS A 247 -14.60 -9.09 -16.92
CA HIS A 247 -14.48 -8.31 -15.70
C HIS A 247 -14.41 -9.24 -14.50
N VAL A 248 -13.55 -10.26 -14.61
CA VAL A 248 -13.30 -11.28 -13.58
C VAL A 248 -11.81 -11.46 -13.37
N TYR A 249 -11.41 -11.74 -12.15
CA TYR A 249 -10.06 -12.17 -11.79
C TYR A 249 -10.04 -13.69 -11.69
N THR A 250 -9.45 -14.34 -12.69
CA THR A 250 -9.30 -15.80 -12.69
C THR A 250 -8.29 -16.23 -11.62
N PRO A 251 -8.28 -17.53 -11.24
CA PRO A 251 -7.24 -18.04 -10.33
C PRO A 251 -5.80 -17.81 -10.83
N SER A 252 -5.61 -17.72 -12.16
CA SER A 252 -4.30 -17.40 -12.74
C SER A 252 -3.95 -15.92 -12.56
N ASP A 253 -4.93 -15.02 -12.69
CA ASP A 253 -4.71 -13.58 -12.49
C ASP A 253 -4.36 -13.29 -11.03
N VAL A 254 -5.11 -13.86 -10.09
CA VAL A 254 -4.84 -13.71 -8.65
C VAL A 254 -3.44 -14.23 -8.30
N LYS A 255 -3.06 -15.42 -8.80
CA LYS A 255 -1.70 -15.96 -8.62
C LYS A 255 -0.63 -15.05 -9.23
N MET A 256 -0.89 -14.45 -10.39
CA MET A 256 0.03 -13.53 -11.05
C MET A 256 0.22 -12.26 -10.20
N VAL A 257 -0.85 -11.67 -9.67
CA VAL A 257 -0.77 -10.50 -8.76
C VAL A 257 0.05 -10.83 -7.52
N ILE A 258 -0.23 -11.96 -6.87
CA ILE A 258 0.47 -12.40 -5.66
C ILE A 258 1.97 -12.59 -5.93
N GLU A 259 2.34 -13.27 -7.02
CA GLU A 259 3.75 -13.48 -7.35
C GLU A 259 4.43 -12.17 -7.77
N PHE A 260 3.76 -11.33 -8.55
CA PHE A 260 4.33 -10.04 -8.97
C PHE A 260 4.59 -9.10 -7.79
N ALA A 261 3.69 -9.10 -6.79
CA ALA A 261 3.84 -8.40 -5.52
C ALA A 261 4.99 -8.98 -4.69
N ARG A 262 5.06 -10.31 -4.55
CA ARG A 262 6.15 -11.02 -3.83
C ARG A 262 7.52 -10.66 -4.38
N MET A 263 7.66 -10.62 -5.70
CA MET A 263 8.90 -10.25 -6.40
C MET A 263 9.35 -8.79 -6.17
N ARG A 264 8.51 -7.99 -5.51
CA ARG A 264 8.75 -6.59 -5.09
C ARG A 264 8.70 -6.40 -3.57
N GLY A 265 8.62 -7.50 -2.81
CA GLY A 265 8.49 -7.44 -1.36
C GLY A 265 7.18 -6.79 -0.93
N ILE A 266 6.09 -7.02 -1.66
CA ILE A 266 4.76 -6.51 -1.35
C ILE A 266 3.87 -7.68 -0.95
N ARG A 267 3.23 -7.56 0.21
CA ARG A 267 2.20 -8.46 0.73
C ARG A 267 0.88 -8.19 0.01
N VAL A 268 0.08 -9.22 -0.22
CA VAL A 268 -1.29 -9.06 -0.77
C VAL A 268 -2.28 -9.44 0.32
N VAL A 269 -2.91 -8.43 0.94
CA VAL A 269 -3.97 -8.59 1.92
C VAL A 269 -5.29 -8.46 1.17
N ALA A 270 -6.01 -9.57 1.03
CA ALA A 270 -7.32 -9.56 0.37
C ALA A 270 -8.41 -9.18 1.36
N GLU A 271 -9.34 -8.36 0.90
CA GLU A 271 -10.53 -7.99 1.64
C GLU A 271 -11.78 -8.59 0.99
N PHE A 272 -12.60 -9.22 1.82
CA PHE A 272 -13.91 -9.73 1.47
C PHE A 272 -14.90 -9.21 2.50
N ASP A 273 -15.41 -8.01 2.27
CA ASP A 273 -16.20 -7.27 3.23
C ASP A 273 -17.55 -7.94 3.50
N THR A 274 -17.90 -8.05 4.79
CA THR A 274 -19.17 -8.57 5.28
C THR A 274 -19.48 -8.00 6.68
N PRO A 275 -20.76 -7.86 7.09
CA PRO A 275 -21.97 -8.22 6.37
C PRO A 275 -22.52 -7.12 5.44
N GLY A 276 -22.02 -5.89 5.56
CA GLY A 276 -22.26 -4.79 4.61
C GLY A 276 -21.66 -5.10 3.23
N HIS A 277 -21.76 -4.18 2.28
CA HIS A 277 -20.99 -4.24 1.02
C HIS A 277 -21.09 -5.57 0.24
N THR A 278 -22.25 -6.25 0.29
CA THR A 278 -22.43 -7.62 -0.20
C THR A 278 -23.52 -7.78 -1.26
N GLN A 279 -24.07 -6.70 -1.82
CA GLN A 279 -25.16 -6.81 -2.80
C GLN A 279 -24.84 -7.73 -3.99
N SER A 280 -23.62 -7.66 -4.54
CA SER A 280 -23.18 -8.50 -5.66
C SER A 280 -23.12 -10.00 -5.32
N TRP A 281 -22.98 -10.36 -4.04
CA TRP A 281 -22.83 -11.73 -3.59
C TRP A 281 -24.17 -12.49 -3.67
N GLY A 282 -25.28 -11.79 -3.39
CA GLY A 282 -26.63 -12.34 -3.43
C GLY A 282 -27.06 -12.82 -4.81
N ASN A 283 -26.44 -12.33 -5.88
CA ASN A 283 -26.69 -12.79 -7.24
C ASN A 283 -26.22 -14.24 -7.45
N GLY A 284 -25.11 -14.62 -6.83
CA GLY A 284 -24.52 -15.95 -6.94
C GLY A 284 -25.03 -16.94 -5.90
N ILE A 285 -25.36 -16.46 -4.69
CA ILE A 285 -25.72 -17.30 -3.54
C ILE A 285 -27.13 -16.97 -3.08
N LYS A 286 -28.05 -17.90 -3.34
CA LYS A 286 -29.44 -17.76 -2.97
C LYS A 286 -29.60 -17.71 -1.45
N ASP A 287 -30.53 -16.87 -0.99
CA ASP A 287 -30.92 -16.73 0.42
C ASP A 287 -29.77 -16.21 1.35
N LEU A 288 -28.66 -15.70 0.78
CA LEU A 288 -27.57 -15.12 1.54
C LEU A 288 -27.92 -13.74 2.11
N LEU A 289 -28.51 -12.88 1.29
CA LEU A 289 -28.83 -11.49 1.67
C LEU A 289 -30.20 -11.39 2.31
N THR A 290 -30.37 -10.41 3.19
CA THR A 290 -31.65 -10.16 3.86
C THR A 290 -32.66 -9.55 2.89
N PRO A 291 -33.84 -10.15 2.67
CA PRO A 291 -34.93 -9.48 1.96
C PRO A 291 -35.48 -8.33 2.80
N CYS A 292 -35.54 -7.13 2.22
CA CYS A 292 -36.12 -5.97 2.90
C CYS A 292 -37.65 -5.95 2.74
N TYR A 293 -38.33 -5.28 3.67
CA TYR A 293 -39.78 -5.18 3.71
C TYR A 293 -40.24 -3.72 3.69
N SER A 294 -41.35 -3.48 2.99
CA SER A 294 -42.11 -2.22 3.06
C SER A 294 -43.48 -2.54 3.64
N GLY A 295 -43.64 -2.25 4.94
CA GLY A 295 -44.81 -2.70 5.69
C GLY A 295 -44.82 -4.22 5.85
N SER A 296 -45.90 -4.87 5.40
CA SER A 296 -46.09 -6.33 5.51
C SER A 296 -45.55 -7.13 4.32
N SER A 297 -45.04 -6.48 3.28
CA SER A 297 -44.65 -7.12 2.02
C SER A 297 -43.17 -6.92 1.72
N PRO A 298 -42.49 -7.91 1.10
CA PRO A 298 -41.13 -7.73 0.61
C PRO A 298 -41.04 -6.55 -0.37
N SER A 299 -40.04 -5.69 -0.23
CA SER A 299 -39.82 -4.54 -1.11
C SER A 299 -39.25 -4.92 -2.48
N GLY A 300 -38.69 -6.13 -2.59
CA GLY A 300 -37.91 -6.57 -3.75
C GLY A 300 -36.45 -6.16 -3.71
N SER A 301 -36.02 -5.39 -2.69
CA SER A 301 -34.62 -5.06 -2.43
C SER A 301 -34.02 -5.98 -1.39
N PHE A 302 -32.69 -6.04 -1.36
CA PHE A 302 -31.91 -6.80 -0.38
C PHE A 302 -31.02 -5.86 0.43
N GLY A 303 -30.70 -6.26 1.65
CA GLY A 303 -29.76 -5.56 2.54
C GLY A 303 -28.54 -6.42 2.85
N PRO A 304 -27.92 -6.21 4.03
CA PRO A 304 -26.74 -6.97 4.45
C PRO A 304 -26.98 -8.48 4.49
N VAL A 305 -25.88 -9.24 4.54
CA VAL A 305 -25.89 -10.70 4.77
C VAL A 305 -26.85 -11.03 5.90
N ASN A 306 -27.69 -12.05 5.71
CA ASN A 306 -28.67 -12.46 6.69
C ASN A 306 -27.99 -13.26 7.83
N PRO A 307 -27.90 -12.71 9.05
CA PRO A 307 -27.12 -13.30 10.13
C PRO A 307 -27.90 -14.38 10.90
N ILE A 308 -29.20 -14.57 10.63
CA ILE A 308 -30.02 -15.55 11.38
C ILE A 308 -29.98 -16.94 10.75
N LEU A 309 -29.42 -17.07 9.55
CA LEU A 309 -29.39 -18.32 8.79
C LEU A 309 -28.07 -19.05 8.96
N ASN A 310 -28.13 -20.34 9.32
CA ASN A 310 -26.93 -21.18 9.40
C ASN A 310 -26.24 -21.36 8.05
N SER A 311 -27.01 -21.35 6.95
CA SER A 311 -26.47 -21.42 5.59
C SER A 311 -25.51 -20.27 5.27
N SER A 312 -25.73 -19.07 5.83
CA SER A 312 -24.81 -17.94 5.68
C SER A 312 -23.43 -18.28 6.25
N TYR A 313 -23.39 -18.88 7.43
CA TYR A 313 -22.13 -19.27 8.09
C TYR A 313 -21.46 -20.49 7.44
N GLU A 314 -22.23 -21.45 6.93
CA GLU A 314 -21.71 -22.58 6.17
C GLU A 314 -21.08 -22.13 4.84
N PHE A 315 -21.69 -21.14 4.18
CA PHE A 315 -21.13 -20.47 3.02
C PHE A 315 -19.83 -19.74 3.35
N MET A 316 -19.84 -18.88 4.38
CA MET A 316 -18.64 -18.13 4.81
C MET A 316 -17.50 -19.08 5.20
N ALA A 317 -17.79 -20.18 5.89
CA ALA A 317 -16.78 -21.17 6.25
C ALA A 317 -16.09 -21.81 5.04
N GLN A 318 -16.84 -22.11 3.98
CA GLN A 318 -16.27 -22.66 2.76
C GLN A 318 -15.51 -21.60 1.95
N LEU A 319 -16.05 -20.39 1.84
CA LEU A 319 -15.42 -19.30 1.10
C LEU A 319 -14.10 -18.86 1.76
N PHE A 320 -14.09 -18.59 3.07
CA PHE A 320 -12.88 -18.18 3.78
C PHE A 320 -11.83 -19.30 3.87
N LYS A 321 -12.24 -20.57 3.83
CA LYS A 321 -11.30 -21.68 3.65
C LYS A 321 -10.60 -21.62 2.28
N GLU A 322 -11.33 -21.33 1.21
CA GLU A 322 -10.72 -21.11 -0.11
C GLU A 322 -9.78 -19.89 -0.09
N ILE A 323 -10.26 -18.74 0.40
CA ILE A 323 -9.48 -17.50 0.48
C ILE A 323 -8.17 -17.73 1.26
N SER A 324 -8.23 -18.41 2.41
CA SER A 324 -7.04 -18.72 3.22
C SER A 324 -6.00 -19.60 2.50
N THR A 325 -6.44 -20.38 1.51
CA THR A 325 -5.58 -21.22 0.66
C THR A 325 -5.03 -20.44 -0.53
N VAL A 326 -5.84 -19.54 -1.11
CA VAL A 326 -5.47 -18.74 -2.29
C VAL A 326 -4.49 -17.64 -1.94
N PHE A 327 -4.72 -16.93 -0.84
CA PHE A 327 -3.91 -15.78 -0.42
C PHE A 327 -2.91 -16.22 0.67
N PRO A 328 -1.59 -16.12 0.40
CA PRO A 328 -0.57 -16.63 1.32
C PRO A 328 -0.34 -15.73 2.54
N ASP A 329 -0.71 -14.45 2.51
CA ASP A 329 -0.48 -13.51 3.60
C ASP A 329 -1.07 -14.02 4.93
N ALA A 330 -0.42 -13.73 6.05
CA ALA A 330 -0.87 -14.18 7.35
C ALA A 330 -2.23 -13.61 7.77
N TYR A 331 -2.66 -12.49 7.16
CA TYR A 331 -3.89 -11.78 7.46
C TYR A 331 -4.86 -11.76 6.29
N ILE A 332 -6.15 -11.69 6.61
CA ILE A 332 -7.25 -11.40 5.68
C ILE A 332 -8.02 -10.21 6.26
N HIS A 333 -8.42 -9.26 5.43
CA HIS A 333 -9.30 -8.18 5.88
C HIS A 333 -10.75 -8.65 5.77
N LEU A 334 -11.49 -8.58 6.87
CA LEU A 334 -12.89 -9.06 6.96
C LEU A 334 -13.90 -7.94 6.71
N GLY A 335 -13.41 -6.71 6.58
CA GLY A 335 -14.24 -5.53 6.41
C GLY A 335 -15.01 -5.21 7.69
N GLY A 336 -16.33 -5.11 7.56
CA GLY A 336 -17.25 -4.88 8.67
C GLY A 336 -17.59 -3.42 8.88
N ASP A 337 -17.48 -2.59 7.85
CA ASP A 337 -17.84 -1.17 7.86
C ASP A 337 -19.30 -0.93 7.43
N GLU A 338 -19.78 0.29 7.76
CA GLU A 338 -21.00 0.91 7.22
C GLU A 338 -22.28 0.05 7.13
N VAL A 339 -22.49 -0.90 8.05
CA VAL A 339 -23.67 -1.78 8.01
C VAL A 339 -24.96 -1.02 8.26
N ASP A 340 -25.78 -0.85 7.22
CA ASP A 340 -27.12 -0.27 7.34
C ASP A 340 -28.13 -1.28 7.92
N PHE A 341 -28.58 -1.02 9.14
CA PHE A 341 -29.56 -1.85 9.84
C PHE A 341 -31.01 -1.67 9.36
N SER A 342 -31.30 -0.73 8.46
CA SER A 342 -32.67 -0.42 8.00
C SER A 342 -33.40 -1.65 7.46
N CYS A 343 -32.71 -2.45 6.63
CA CYS A 343 -33.27 -3.65 6.02
C CYS A 343 -33.50 -4.76 7.07
N TRP A 344 -32.55 -4.98 7.97
CA TRP A 344 -32.72 -5.90 9.09
C TRP A 344 -33.90 -5.52 9.97
N LYS A 345 -34.05 -4.22 10.26
CA LYS A 345 -35.16 -3.68 11.03
C LYS A 345 -36.50 -3.87 10.34
N SER A 346 -36.54 -3.86 9.01
CA SER A 346 -37.77 -4.10 8.27
C SER A 346 -38.21 -5.57 8.28
N ASN A 347 -37.27 -6.53 8.39
CA ASN A 347 -37.53 -7.95 8.18
C ASN A 347 -38.18 -8.63 9.41
N PRO A 348 -39.38 -9.24 9.29
CA PRO A 348 -40.09 -9.86 10.41
C PRO A 348 -39.36 -11.05 11.06
N ASP A 349 -38.64 -11.85 10.27
CA ASP A 349 -37.91 -13.02 10.79
C ASP A 349 -36.70 -12.58 11.62
N ILE A 350 -36.02 -11.51 11.19
CA ILE A 350 -34.95 -10.89 11.97
C ILE A 350 -35.52 -10.26 13.24
N GLN A 351 -36.62 -9.51 13.19
CA GLN A 351 -37.24 -8.98 14.40
C GLN A 351 -37.61 -10.08 15.40
N LYS A 352 -38.10 -11.23 14.92
CA LYS A 352 -38.37 -12.40 15.75
C LYS A 352 -37.08 -12.94 16.39
N PHE A 353 -36.00 -13.05 15.63
CA PHE A 353 -34.69 -13.47 16.14
C PHE A 353 -34.14 -12.48 17.19
N MET A 354 -34.23 -11.18 16.94
CA MET A 354 -33.83 -10.12 17.89
C MET A 354 -34.54 -10.28 19.24
N ASN A 355 -35.84 -10.57 19.23
CA ASN A 355 -36.61 -10.82 20.44
C ASN A 355 -36.19 -12.12 21.14
N GLN A 356 -35.90 -13.18 20.39
CA GLN A 356 -35.46 -14.47 20.94
C GLN A 356 -34.08 -14.40 21.60
N GLN A 357 -33.15 -13.63 21.03
CA GLN A 357 -31.81 -13.42 21.58
C GLN A 357 -31.76 -12.35 22.68
N GLY A 358 -32.86 -11.61 22.89
CA GLY A 358 -32.89 -10.51 23.85
C GLY A 358 -32.08 -9.28 23.42
N PHE A 359 -31.85 -9.10 22.12
CA PHE A 359 -31.16 -7.93 21.57
C PHE A 359 -32.05 -6.68 21.53
N GLY A 360 -33.37 -6.84 21.63
CA GLY A 360 -34.32 -5.74 21.61
C GLY A 360 -34.30 -5.02 20.25
N THR A 361 -34.12 -3.70 20.26
CA THR A 361 -34.05 -2.86 19.04
C THR A 361 -32.62 -2.44 18.69
N ASP A 362 -31.63 -3.02 19.36
CA ASP A 362 -30.21 -2.68 19.18
C ASP A 362 -29.55 -3.63 18.17
N TYR A 363 -29.59 -3.24 16.89
CA TYR A 363 -29.08 -4.06 15.79
C TYR A 363 -27.55 -4.14 15.74
N SER A 364 -26.82 -3.28 16.46
CA SER A 364 -25.36 -3.43 16.63
C SER A 364 -24.99 -4.75 17.31
N LYS A 365 -25.87 -5.28 18.17
CA LYS A 365 -25.70 -6.61 18.79
C LYS A 365 -25.90 -7.74 17.78
N LEU A 366 -26.75 -7.55 16.77
CA LEU A 366 -26.96 -8.53 15.72
C LEU A 366 -25.76 -8.59 14.77
N GLU A 367 -25.23 -7.43 14.42
CA GLU A 367 -23.96 -7.32 13.70
C GLU A 367 -22.83 -7.96 14.51
N SER A 368 -22.71 -7.63 15.80
CA SER A 368 -21.73 -8.24 16.70
C SER A 368 -21.85 -9.77 16.73
N PHE A 369 -23.08 -10.29 16.78
CA PHE A 369 -23.35 -11.72 16.70
C PHE A 369 -22.88 -12.34 15.38
N TYR A 370 -23.08 -11.64 14.26
CA TYR A 370 -22.58 -12.06 12.95
C TYR A 370 -21.05 -12.10 12.91
N ILE A 371 -20.42 -10.98 13.25
CA ILE A 371 -18.97 -10.82 13.15
C ILE A 371 -18.29 -11.82 14.07
N GLN A 372 -18.75 -12.00 15.32
CA GLN A 372 -18.15 -12.98 16.23
C GLN A 372 -18.09 -14.39 15.64
N ARG A 373 -19.17 -14.83 14.98
CA ARG A 373 -19.22 -16.15 14.33
C ARG A 373 -18.31 -16.21 13.10
N LEU A 374 -18.17 -15.10 12.37
CA LEU A 374 -17.21 -15.00 11.28
C LEU A 374 -15.75 -15.08 11.79
N LEU A 375 -15.44 -14.41 12.89
CA LEU A 375 -14.12 -14.49 13.53
C LEU A 375 -13.78 -15.93 13.95
N ASP A 376 -14.76 -16.67 14.48
CA ASP A 376 -14.58 -18.09 14.84
C ASP A 376 -14.31 -18.98 13.60
N ILE A 377 -14.96 -18.67 12.47
CA ILE A 377 -14.72 -19.34 11.18
C ILE A 377 -13.29 -19.07 10.70
N VAL A 378 -12.88 -17.81 10.67
CA VAL A 378 -11.57 -17.40 10.14
C VAL A 378 -10.44 -17.90 11.06
N ALA A 379 -10.67 -17.93 12.38
CA ALA A 379 -9.75 -18.52 13.34
C ALA A 379 -9.38 -19.97 13.02
N ALA A 380 -10.32 -20.76 12.49
CA ALA A 380 -10.07 -22.15 12.11
C ALA A 380 -9.11 -22.28 10.91
N THR A 381 -8.93 -21.22 10.12
CA THR A 381 -7.99 -21.17 9.00
C THR A 381 -6.54 -20.90 9.42
N LYS A 382 -6.30 -20.57 10.70
CA LYS A 382 -5.00 -20.14 11.26
C LYS A 382 -4.45 -18.83 10.68
N LYS A 383 -5.29 -18.05 9.97
CA LYS A 383 -4.97 -16.69 9.57
C LYS A 383 -5.33 -15.72 10.70
N GLY A 384 -4.55 -14.66 10.85
CA GLY A 384 -4.98 -13.46 11.57
C GLY A 384 -6.01 -12.69 10.74
N TYR A 385 -6.65 -11.69 11.33
CA TYR A 385 -7.63 -10.88 10.62
C TYR A 385 -7.53 -9.40 10.97
N MET A 386 -7.93 -8.61 9.98
CA MET A 386 -8.05 -7.16 10.06
C MET A 386 -9.52 -6.78 9.92
N VAL A 387 -9.95 -5.71 10.57
CA VAL A 387 -11.33 -5.21 10.54
C VAL A 387 -11.33 -3.68 10.48
N TRP A 388 -12.37 -3.11 9.86
CA TRP A 388 -12.63 -1.68 9.99
C TRP A 388 -13.06 -1.32 11.41
N GLN A 389 -12.90 -0.05 11.78
CA GLN A 389 -13.11 0.44 13.15
C GLN A 389 -14.51 0.15 13.71
N GLU A 390 -15.56 0.09 12.90
CA GLU A 390 -16.93 -0.18 13.34
C GLU A 390 -17.05 -1.43 14.20
N VAL A 391 -16.28 -2.47 13.85
CA VAL A 391 -16.28 -3.73 14.59
C VAL A 391 -15.80 -3.50 16.03
N PHE A 392 -14.81 -2.64 16.22
CA PHE A 392 -14.35 -2.23 17.54
C PHE A 392 -15.35 -1.28 18.22
N ASP A 393 -15.82 -0.25 17.49
CA ASP A 393 -16.76 0.77 17.97
C ASP A 393 -18.06 0.16 18.53
N ASN A 394 -18.54 -0.91 17.88
CA ASN A 394 -19.78 -1.61 18.25
C ASN A 394 -19.58 -2.64 19.38
N GLY A 395 -18.39 -2.73 19.97
CA GLY A 395 -18.09 -3.55 21.14
C GLY A 395 -18.03 -5.05 20.84
N VAL A 396 -17.70 -5.43 19.59
CA VAL A 396 -17.49 -6.83 19.23
C VAL A 396 -16.29 -7.37 20.00
N LYS A 397 -16.41 -8.60 20.52
CA LYS A 397 -15.31 -9.23 21.23
C LYS A 397 -14.25 -9.72 20.22
N LEU A 398 -13.24 -8.91 20.05
CA LEU A 398 -12.08 -9.21 19.22
C LEU A 398 -11.07 -10.13 19.95
N LYS A 399 -10.22 -10.81 19.20
CA LYS A 399 -9.06 -11.51 19.75
C LYS A 399 -7.89 -10.55 19.90
N ASP A 400 -7.03 -10.81 20.87
CA ASP A 400 -5.89 -9.94 21.20
C ASP A 400 -4.94 -9.67 20.01
N ASP A 401 -4.89 -10.56 19.01
CA ASP A 401 -4.07 -10.43 17.80
C ASP A 401 -4.81 -9.77 16.61
N THR A 402 -6.02 -9.24 16.83
CA THR A 402 -6.79 -8.51 15.81
C THR A 402 -6.12 -7.18 15.49
N VAL A 403 -6.09 -6.83 14.20
CA VAL A 403 -5.69 -5.50 13.74
C VAL A 403 -6.94 -4.68 13.41
N VAL A 404 -7.05 -3.48 13.97
CA VAL A 404 -8.18 -2.56 13.73
C VAL A 404 -7.73 -1.40 12.86
N GLU A 405 -8.39 -1.20 11.72
CA GLU A 405 -8.10 -0.12 10.80
C GLU A 405 -9.01 1.10 11.04
N VAL A 406 -8.40 2.22 11.40
CA VAL A 406 -9.06 3.50 11.71
C VAL A 406 -9.15 4.36 10.46
N TRP A 407 -10.38 4.56 9.99
CA TRP A 407 -10.67 5.19 8.71
C TRP A 407 -11.59 6.42 8.80
N LYS A 408 -12.33 6.60 9.89
CA LYS A 408 -13.22 7.75 10.06
C LYS A 408 -12.44 9.00 10.47
N GLY A 409 -12.64 10.09 9.74
CA GLY A 409 -11.85 11.32 9.88
C GLY A 409 -12.18 12.22 11.08
N ASN A 410 -13.34 12.06 11.72
CA ASN A 410 -13.86 13.07 12.65
C ASN A 410 -13.13 13.09 14.00
N ASP A 411 -12.65 11.93 14.49
CA ASP A 411 -12.00 11.79 15.81
C ASP A 411 -10.83 10.79 15.78
N MET A 412 -10.08 10.74 14.68
CA MET A 412 -9.03 9.71 14.47
C MET A 412 -8.03 9.58 15.65
N LYS A 413 -7.72 10.68 16.34
CA LYS A 413 -6.78 10.67 17.48
C LYS A 413 -7.37 9.99 18.71
N GLU A 414 -8.66 10.18 18.97
CA GLU A 414 -9.36 9.51 20.07
C GLU A 414 -9.53 8.02 19.74
N GLU A 415 -9.84 7.71 18.49
CA GLU A 415 -10.01 6.32 18.06
C GLU A 415 -8.70 5.53 18.17
N LEU A 416 -7.58 6.09 17.71
CA LEU A 416 -6.25 5.51 17.91
C LEU A 416 -5.95 5.28 19.40
N GLN A 417 -6.37 6.17 20.29
CA GLN A 417 -6.19 6.01 21.74
C GLN A 417 -7.04 4.88 22.29
N ASN A 418 -8.30 4.76 21.86
CA ASN A 418 -9.22 3.74 22.33
C ASN A 418 -8.76 2.35 21.88
N VAL A 419 -8.43 2.19 20.60
CA VAL A 419 -7.96 0.93 20.01
C VAL A 419 -6.65 0.47 20.66
N THR A 420 -5.65 1.36 20.74
CA THR A 420 -4.35 1.01 21.34
C THR A 420 -4.45 0.84 22.86
N GLY A 421 -5.29 1.62 23.53
CA GLY A 421 -5.59 1.50 24.96
C GLY A 421 -6.29 0.19 25.32
N ALA A 422 -7.05 -0.39 24.38
CA ALA A 422 -7.62 -1.74 24.49
C ALA A 422 -6.60 -2.86 24.19
N GLY A 423 -5.38 -2.52 23.75
CA GLY A 423 -4.30 -3.48 23.49
C GLY A 423 -4.26 -4.02 22.06
N PHE A 424 -5.07 -3.51 21.14
CA PHE A 424 -5.07 -3.94 19.75
C PHE A 424 -4.00 -3.23 18.92
N THR A 425 -3.52 -3.93 17.88
CA THR A 425 -2.68 -3.30 16.85
C THR A 425 -3.58 -2.48 15.93
N THR A 426 -3.13 -1.32 15.47
CA THR A 426 -3.93 -0.43 14.64
C THR A 426 -3.24 -0.02 13.35
N ILE A 427 -4.03 0.19 12.30
CA ILE A 427 -3.64 0.81 11.03
C ILE A 427 -4.40 2.12 10.92
N LEU A 428 -3.73 3.18 10.46
CA LEU A 428 -4.36 4.47 10.21
C LEU A 428 -4.51 4.69 8.70
N SER A 429 -5.74 4.94 8.23
CA SER A 429 -6.03 5.34 6.86
C SER A 429 -6.90 6.60 6.77
N ALA A 430 -7.55 6.99 7.88
CA ALA A 430 -8.49 8.11 7.94
C ALA A 430 -8.06 9.42 7.25
N PRO A 431 -6.83 9.94 7.41
CA PRO A 431 -6.43 11.18 6.76
C PRO A 431 -5.98 11.02 5.30
N TRP A 432 -5.94 9.79 4.77
CA TRP A 432 -5.35 9.42 3.47
C TRP A 432 -6.36 8.82 2.48
N TYR A 433 -7.64 9.25 2.55
CA TYR A 433 -8.65 8.96 1.52
C TYR A 433 -8.34 9.73 0.23
N LEU A 434 -7.56 9.10 -0.67
CA LEU A 434 -7.09 9.71 -1.93
C LEU A 434 -8.19 9.85 -2.99
N ASP A 435 -9.33 9.19 -2.81
CA ASP A 435 -10.54 9.39 -3.60
C ASP A 435 -11.21 10.73 -3.31
N TYR A 436 -10.99 11.31 -2.12
CA TYR A 436 -11.44 12.66 -1.76
C TYR A 436 -10.51 13.74 -2.33
N ILE A 437 -10.61 13.93 -3.65
CA ILE A 437 -9.81 14.93 -4.38
C ILE A 437 -10.16 16.36 -3.97
N SER A 438 -9.15 17.24 -3.99
CA SER A 438 -9.36 18.67 -3.76
C SER A 438 -8.48 19.51 -4.68
N TYR A 439 -8.88 20.76 -4.94
CA TYR A 439 -8.08 21.67 -5.76
C TYR A 439 -6.80 22.11 -5.03
N GLY A 440 -5.66 22.02 -5.72
CA GLY A 440 -4.37 22.53 -5.22
C GLY A 440 -3.35 21.43 -4.95
N GLN A 441 -2.47 21.67 -3.98
CA GLN A 441 -1.39 20.76 -3.58
C GLN A 441 -1.81 19.93 -2.36
N ASP A 442 -2.83 19.09 -2.55
CA ASP A 442 -3.40 18.25 -1.50
C ASP A 442 -2.40 17.22 -0.93
N TRP A 443 -1.38 16.82 -1.70
CA TRP A 443 -0.26 15.99 -1.21
C TRP A 443 0.38 16.54 0.07
N GLN A 444 0.43 17.87 0.25
CA GLN A 444 0.98 18.48 1.46
C GLN A 444 0.17 18.15 2.71
N ARG A 445 -1.15 18.00 2.57
CA ARG A 445 -2.03 17.60 3.67
C ARG A 445 -1.70 16.19 4.11
N TYR A 446 -1.57 15.27 3.15
CA TYR A 446 -1.23 13.87 3.44
C TYR A 446 0.16 13.73 4.09
N TYR A 447 1.14 14.49 3.60
CA TYR A 447 2.52 14.45 4.09
C TYR A 447 2.70 15.03 5.51
N LYS A 448 1.86 15.99 5.92
CA LYS A 448 1.93 16.64 7.24
C LYS A 448 1.34 15.81 8.38
N VAL A 449 0.66 14.70 8.09
CA VAL A 449 0.08 13.82 9.10
C VAL A 449 1.20 13.20 9.93
N GLU A 450 1.11 13.30 11.25
CA GLU A 450 1.99 12.61 12.21
C GLU A 450 1.16 11.52 12.93
N PRO A 451 1.31 10.23 12.54
CA PRO A 451 0.44 9.16 13.05
C PRO A 451 0.55 8.91 14.55
N LEU A 452 1.65 9.30 15.21
CA LEU A 452 1.85 9.11 16.65
C LEU A 452 1.44 10.33 17.50
N ASP A 453 0.84 11.36 16.88
CA ASP A 453 0.37 12.57 17.59
C ASP A 453 -0.98 12.34 18.30
N PHE A 454 -1.02 11.37 19.22
CA PHE A 454 -2.14 11.05 20.09
C PHE A 454 -1.64 10.63 21.50
N THR A 455 -2.49 10.76 22.52
CA THR A 455 -2.11 10.51 23.92
C THR A 455 -2.11 9.01 24.25
N GLY A 456 -0.94 8.37 24.34
CA GLY A 456 -0.83 6.95 24.72
C GLY A 456 0.32 6.68 25.69
N GLN A 457 0.22 5.60 26.47
CA GLN A 457 1.41 5.06 27.14
C GLN A 457 2.31 4.45 26.07
N PHE A 458 3.57 4.89 25.99
CA PHE A 458 4.60 4.19 25.21
C PHE A 458 4.82 2.80 25.84
N LEU A 459 3.98 1.83 25.48
CA LEU A 459 4.39 0.43 25.58
C LEU A 459 5.45 0.26 24.50
N GLN A 460 6.69 0.07 24.93
CA GLN A 460 7.90 -0.10 24.12
C GLN A 460 7.88 -1.37 23.23
N SER A 461 6.70 -1.89 22.92
CA SER A 461 6.45 -3.08 22.13
C SER A 461 5.14 -2.90 21.38
N ASN A 462 5.21 -2.84 20.04
CA ASN A 462 4.12 -3.15 19.09
C ASN A 462 3.34 -1.99 18.44
N SER A 463 3.84 -0.76 18.42
CA SER A 463 3.50 0.15 17.31
C SER A 463 4.35 -0.26 16.11
N PHE A 464 3.79 -1.10 15.24
CA PHE A 464 4.46 -1.58 14.02
C PHE A 464 4.18 -0.66 12.84
#